data_AF-A0A831NQW4-F1
#
_entry.id   AF-A0A831NQW4-F1
#
_cell.length_a   1.000
_cell.length_b   1.000
_cell.length_c   1.000
_cell.angle_alpha   90.00
_cell.angle_beta   90.00
_cell.angle_gamma   90.00
#
_symmetry.space_group_name_H-M   'P 1'
#
loop_
_entity.id
_entity.type
_entity.pdbx_description
1 polymer ?
#
loop_
_entity_poly.entity_id
_entity_poly.type
_entity_poly.pdbx_seq_one_letter_code
_entity_poly.pdbx_strand_id
1 'polypeptide(L)'
;MYGDHRQIWERIVEVIKSELTPTSYNTWLVHIKPLAIIDDVLFLSTPNTFTKNIINGRYINIIYDAASKATNKLYEIKILS
;
A
#
# COMPACT_ATOMS: atom_id res chain seq x y z
N MET A 1 -8.06 0.41 -20.97
CA MET A 1 -8.21 -0.58 -19.87
C MET A 1 -7.63 0.04 -18.60
N TYR A 2 -8.41 0.10 -17.52
CA TYR A 2 -7.97 0.72 -16.26
C TYR A 2 -6.83 -0.12 -15.66
N GLY A 3 -5.67 0.52 -15.41
CA GLY A 3 -4.43 -0.14 -15.03
C GLY A 3 -4.52 -1.06 -13.82
N ASP A 4 -3.96 -2.27 -13.98
CA ASP A 4 -3.88 -3.39 -13.04
C ASP A 4 -3.53 -2.98 -11.60
N HIS A 5 -2.63 -2.01 -11.45
CA HIS A 5 -2.19 -1.47 -10.16
C HIS A 5 -3.31 -0.95 -9.25
N ARG A 6 -4.40 -0.39 -9.80
CA ARG A 6 -5.53 0.08 -8.97
C ARG A 6 -6.33 -1.07 -8.40
N GLN A 7 -6.64 -2.08 -9.20
CA GLN A 7 -7.38 -3.25 -8.75
C GLN A 7 -6.56 -4.07 -7.75
N ILE A 8 -5.26 -4.21 -8.00
CA ILE A 8 -4.34 -4.84 -7.05
C ILE A 8 -4.35 -4.08 -5.74
N TRP A 9 -4.18 -2.75 -5.77
CA TRP A 9 -4.19 -1.94 -4.56
C TRP A 9 -5.50 -2.03 -3.78
N GLU A 10 -6.65 -2.03 -4.45
CA GLU A 10 -7.96 -2.22 -3.80
C GLU A 10 -8.01 -3.55 -3.04
N ARG A 11 -7.53 -4.65 -3.63
CA ARG A 11 -7.45 -5.94 -2.93
C ARG A 11 -6.50 -5.90 -1.74
N ILE A 12 -5.35 -5.23 -1.89
CA ILE A 12 -4.38 -5.03 -0.79
C ILE A 12 -5.04 -4.24 0.35
N VAL A 13 -5.77 -3.18 0.03
CA VAL A 13 -6.48 -2.35 1.02
C VAL A 13 -7.50 -3.16 1.81
N GLU A 14 -8.24 -4.08 1.18
CA GLU A 14 -9.20 -4.93 1.89
C GLU A 14 -8.49 -5.86 2.90
N VAL A 15 -7.31 -6.40 2.55
CA VAL A 15 -6.50 -7.18 3.50
C VAL A 15 -5.99 -6.29 4.63
N ILE A 16 -5.44 -5.10 4.32
CA ILE A 16 -4.97 -4.13 5.32
C ILE A 16 -6.07 -3.77 6.32
N LYS A 17 -7.30 -3.51 5.84
CA LYS A 17 -8.45 -3.17 6.70
C LYS A 17 -8.85 -4.31 7.64
N SER A 18 -8.57 -5.56 7.28
CA SER A 18 -8.81 -6.71 8.16
C SER A 18 -7.76 -6.84 9.27
N GLU A 19 -6.56 -6.27 9.06
CA GLU A 19 -5.42 -6.36 9.99
C GLU A 19 -5.26 -5.10 10.86
N LEU A 20 -5.86 -3.99 10.46
CA LEU A 20 -5.77 -2.70 11.15
C LEU A 20 -7.11 -2.24 11.71
N THR A 21 -7.04 -1.44 12.77
CA THR A 21 -8.22 -0.70 13.23
C THR A 21 -8.63 0.37 12.20
N PRO A 22 -9.93 0.71 12.09
CA PRO A 22 -10.39 1.75 11.19
C PRO A 22 -9.69 3.09 11.40
N THR A 23 -9.41 3.46 12.66
CA THR A 23 -8.67 4.68 13.00
C THR A 23 -7.24 4.65 12.42
N SER A 24 -6.50 3.55 12.60
CA SER A 24 -5.13 3.45 12.08
C SER A 24 -5.10 3.58 10.56
N TYR A 25 -6.02 2.90 9.87
CA TYR A 25 -6.16 3.00 8.42
C TYR A 25 -6.50 4.42 7.97
N ASN A 26 -7.53 5.03 8.58
CA ASN A 26 -7.99 6.37 8.22
C ASN A 26 -6.95 7.46 8.52
N THR A 27 -6.11 7.28 9.54
CA THR A 27 -5.06 8.27 9.85
C THR A 27 -3.86 8.16 8.92
N TRP A 28 -3.44 6.95 8.57
CA TRP A 28 -2.12 6.76 7.94
C TRP A 28 -2.16 6.26 6.49
N LEU A 29 -3.20 5.52 6.08
CA LEU A 29 -3.20 4.77 4.82
C LEU A 29 -4.28 5.22 3.83
N VAL A 30 -5.36 5.86 4.28
CA VAL A 30 -6.50 6.23 3.41
C VAL A 30 -6.13 7.17 2.25
N HIS A 31 -5.07 7.96 2.40
CA HIS A 31 -4.59 8.89 1.38
C HIS A 31 -3.46 8.33 0.51
N ILE A 32 -3.08 7.06 0.71
CA ILE A 32 -2.11 6.39 -0.15
C ILE A 32 -2.77 6.09 -1.50
N LYS A 33 -2.08 6.41 -2.59
CA LYS A 33 -2.55 6.11 -3.95
C LYS A 33 -1.55 5.22 -4.68
N PRO A 34 -2.01 4.20 -5.41
CA PRO A 34 -1.15 3.43 -6.29
C PRO A 34 -0.83 4.25 -7.53
N LEU A 35 0.45 4.34 -7.88
CA LEU A 35 0.93 5.07 -9.05
C LEU A 35 1.12 4.13 -10.24
N ALA A 36 1.84 3.03 -10.01
CA ALA A 36 2.15 2.05 -11.04
C ALA A 36 2.66 0.75 -10.39
N ILE A 37 2.68 -0.31 -11.20
CA ILE A 37 3.47 -1.52 -10.94
C ILE A 37 4.41 -1.66 -12.13
N ILE A 38 5.71 -1.72 -11.88
CA ILE A 38 6.77 -1.87 -12.89
C ILE A 38 7.78 -2.86 -12.35
N ASP A 39 8.08 -3.94 -13.08
CA ASP A 39 9.05 -4.97 -12.69
C ASP A 39 8.84 -5.50 -11.25
N ASP A 40 7.60 -5.86 -10.92
CA ASP A 40 7.19 -6.31 -9.58
C ASP A 40 7.44 -5.29 -8.45
N VAL A 41 7.60 -4.00 -8.79
CA VAL A 41 7.66 -2.89 -7.83
C VAL A 41 6.34 -2.13 -7.83
N LEU A 42 5.64 -2.14 -6.69
CA LEU A 42 4.46 -1.32 -6.46
C LEU A 42 4.86 0.08 -5.97
N PHE A 43 4.60 1.08 -6.80
CA PHE A 43 4.84 2.48 -6.48
C PHE A 43 3.60 3.10 -5.83
N LEU A 44 3.77 3.64 -4.63
CA LEU A 44 2.71 4.28 -3.86
C LEU A 44 3.07 5.74 -3.61
N SER A 45 2.09 6.65 -3.71
CA SER A 45 2.27 8.05 -3.28
C SER A 45 1.63 8.30 -1.93
N THR A 46 2.31 9.10 -1.11
CA THR A 46 1.80 9.65 0.15
C THR A 46 1.62 11.16 0.04
N PRO A 47 0.80 11.80 0.89
CA PRO A 47 0.58 13.25 0.81
C PRO A 47 1.80 14.09 1.23
N ASN A 48 2.74 13.53 2.00
CA ASN A 48 3.96 14.22 2.42
C ASN A 48 4.99 13.21 3.00
N THR A 49 6.22 13.68 3.19
CA THR A 49 7.33 12.90 3.74
C THR A 49 7.09 12.41 5.16
N PHE A 50 6.32 13.15 5.98
CA PHE A 50 5.99 12.73 7.33
C PHE A 50 5.16 11.45 7.34
N THR A 51 4.11 11.37 6.52
CA THR A 51 3.30 10.17 6.33
C THR A 51 4.14 9.02 5.77
N LYS A 52 4.99 9.27 4.77
CA LYS A 52 5.94 8.28 4.25
C LYS A 52 6.82 7.67 5.33
N ASN A 53 7.38 8.49 6.23
CA ASN A 53 8.25 8.01 7.30
C ASN A 53 7.49 7.12 8.30
N ILE A 54 6.26 7.48 8.65
CA ILE A 54 5.41 6.66 9.53
C ILE A 54 5.06 5.33 8.86
N ILE A 55 4.72 5.33 7.58
CA ILE A 55 4.42 4.09 6.85
C ILE A 55 5.66 3.20 6.80
N ASN A 56 6.81 3.73 6.39
CA ASN A 56 8.06 2.98 6.33
C ASN A 56 8.48 2.40 7.69
N GLY A 57 8.28 3.14 8.78
CA GLY A 57 8.69 2.70 10.11
C GLY A 57 7.72 1.73 10.79
N ARG A 58 6.42 1.80 10.49
CA ARG A 58 5.38 1.08 11.26
C ARG A 58 4.51 0.17 10.42
N TYR A 59 4.14 0.58 9.21
CA TYR A 59 3.10 -0.09 8.42
C TYR A 59 3.66 -0.84 7.21
N ILE A 60 4.94 -0.69 6.87
CA ILE A 60 5.50 -1.25 5.64
C ILE A 60 5.37 -2.77 5.58
N ASN A 61 5.61 -3.46 6.70
CA ASN A 61 5.47 -4.92 6.77
C ASN A 61 4.03 -5.37 6.55
N ILE A 62 3.06 -4.63 7.10
CA ILE A 62 1.63 -4.90 6.89
C ILE A 62 1.27 -4.74 5.40
N ILE A 63 1.81 -3.72 4.73
CA ILE A 63 1.56 -3.53 3.30
C ILE A 63 2.23 -4.65 2.48
N TYR A 64 3.44 -5.09 2.83
CA TYR A 64 4.09 -6.23 2.20
C TYR A 64 3.30 -7.52 2.36
N ASP A 65 2.87 -7.83 3.58
CA ASP A 65 2.10 -9.04 3.89
C ASP A 65 0.75 -9.01 3.18
N ALA A 66 0.07 -7.86 3.20
CA ALA A 66 -1.18 -7.67 2.48
C ALA A 66 -1.02 -7.81 0.95
N ALA A 67 0.06 -7.26 0.38
CA ALA A 67 0.40 -7.42 -1.04
C ALA A 67 0.60 -8.88 -1.43
N SER A 68 1.35 -9.61 -0.61
CA SER A 68 1.59 -11.04 -0.80
C SER A 68 0.28 -11.84 -0.72
N LYS A 69 -0.54 -11.62 0.30
CA LYS A 69 -1.83 -12.31 0.49
C LYS A 69 -2.84 -12.00 -0.60
N ALA A 70 -2.91 -10.75 -1.06
CA ALA A 70 -3.90 -10.32 -2.04
C ALA A 70 -3.61 -10.82 -3.46
N THR A 71 -2.35 -11.15 -3.77
CA THR A 71 -1.90 -11.41 -5.14
C THR A 71 -1.16 -12.73 -5.32
N ASN A 72 -0.79 -13.41 -4.24
CA ASN A 72 0.16 -14.53 -4.22
C ASN A 72 1.49 -14.22 -4.93
N LYS A 73 1.91 -12.95 -4.92
CA LYS A 73 3.17 -12.47 -5.49
C LYS A 73 3.92 -11.59 -4.50
N LEU A 74 5.24 -11.65 -4.56
CA LEU A 74 6.11 -10.74 -3.81
C LEU A 74 6.31 -9.49 -4.64
N TYR A 75 5.88 -8.34 -4.10
CA TYR A 75 6.18 -7.03 -4.67
C TYR A 75 7.25 -6.35 -3.83
N GLU A 76 8.16 -5.61 -4.45
CA GLU A 76 8.89 -4.54 -3.78
C GLU A 76 7.93 -3.35 -3.61
N ILE A 77 7.98 -2.64 -2.48
CA ILE A 77 7.12 -1.47 -2.24
C ILE A 77 7.99 -0.22 -2.17
N LYS A 78 7.74 0.74 -3.08
CA LYS A 78 8.40 2.05 -3.07
C LYS A 78 7.40 3.16 -2.83
N ILE A 79 7.64 3.92 -1.76
CA ILE A 79 6.81 5.06 -1.39
C ILE A 79 7.45 6.36 -1.86
N LEU A 80 6.69 7.11 -2.66
CA LEU A 80 6.99 8.45 -3.12
C LEU A 80 6.20 9.47 -2.28
N SER A 81 6.79 10.65 -2.06
CA SER A 81 6.25 11.74 -1.26
C SER A 81 6.51 13.06 -1.96
#